data_AF-A0A7Z9GVI2-F1
#
_entry.id   AF-A0A7Z9GVI2-F1
#
_cell.length_a   1.000
_cell.length_b   1.000
_cell.length_c   1.000
_cell.angle_alpha   90.00
_cell.angle_beta   90.00
_cell.angle_gamma   90.00
#
_symmetry.space_group_name_H-M   'P 1'
#
loop_
_entity.id
_entity.type
_entity.pdbx_description
1 polymer ?
#
loop_
_entity_poly.entity_id
_entity_poly.type
_entity_poly.pdbx_seq_one_letter_code
_entity_poly.pdbx_strand_id
1 'polypeptide(L)'
;MNQFPLFKIILLTYLVVIGPAAAQEDDTTSSIPRKAKLFEPEGYGAVTKGGEGGQVIWVTSLAENGPGSLAAAFAAEGPRVIKFKVGGEIKLSKMLTLESAKRVTIDGLSAAPYGGITITGGLQIAHGEDIIVRHLRCRGGRNSLPTIHSRRVLIDHCSAAWAYDQVLDAWDSTDVTLQWCIIAEGLVDGGHEKGPHSCGSLQGGGATRVTTHHCLLTGSLDRNPLCAGPRLDDFEKRAPYRFDVVNNVVYNYWNASKTSSGSRVNFIANYYRLGPDSSESKPEIFLSPSNYGKPDYETKVHCAGNIGPHRTGTDLEEFGIVMILSEENLGGPKKHGFYGEGANRFLSRTPFPTPATAQVKVQTATAAYRDVLSYAGAWPRDEVDQRLIREVRERQGAIGRVGPRWRQIHEEFQKKQAEEKKSP
;
A
#
# COMPACT_ATOMS: atom_id res chain seq x y z
N MET A 1 -80.24 30.88 -20.65
CA MET A 1 -78.90 31.44 -20.32
C MET A 1 -77.97 30.27 -20.02
N ASN A 2 -76.91 30.20 -20.81
CA ASN A 2 -75.61 29.55 -20.62
C ASN A 2 -75.53 28.03 -20.40
N GLN A 3 -75.20 27.34 -21.49
CA GLN A 3 -74.31 26.17 -21.51
C GLN A 3 -72.90 26.58 -21.01
N PHE A 4 -72.19 25.71 -20.28
CA PHE A 4 -70.78 25.35 -20.51
C PHE A 4 -70.42 24.09 -19.66
N PRO A 5 -69.53 23.20 -20.14
CA PRO A 5 -69.40 21.82 -19.66
C PRO A 5 -68.31 21.61 -18.60
N LEU A 6 -68.41 20.47 -17.91
CA LEU A 6 -67.42 19.89 -16.99
C LEU A 6 -66.01 19.85 -17.63
N PHE A 7 -65.05 20.55 -17.02
CA PHE A 7 -63.63 20.33 -17.27
C PHE A 7 -63.19 19.03 -16.58
N LYS A 8 -62.87 18.00 -17.37
CA LYS A 8 -62.04 16.88 -16.93
C LYS A 8 -60.59 17.35 -16.90
N ILE A 9 -60.03 17.55 -15.71
CA ILE A 9 -58.58 17.67 -15.52
C ILE A 9 -58.01 16.25 -15.59
N ILE A 10 -57.33 15.93 -16.70
CA ILE A 10 -56.50 14.74 -16.82
C ILE A 10 -55.16 15.08 -16.13
N LEU A 11 -54.97 14.56 -14.92
CA LEU A 11 -53.68 14.58 -14.26
C LEU A 11 -52.83 13.47 -14.87
N LEU A 12 -51.91 13.83 -15.78
CA LEU A 12 -50.94 12.90 -16.34
C LEU A 12 -49.85 12.64 -15.28
N THR A 13 -50.01 11.60 -14.47
CA THR A 13 -48.95 11.09 -13.59
C THR A 13 -47.88 10.41 -14.43
N TYR A 14 -46.77 11.11 -14.71
CA TYR A 14 -45.54 10.48 -15.17
C TYR A 14 -44.98 9.62 -14.03
N LEU A 15 -45.29 8.33 -14.06
CA LEU A 15 -44.59 7.32 -13.26
C LEU A 15 -43.22 7.11 -13.91
N VAL A 16 -42.21 7.86 -13.45
CA VAL A 16 -40.82 7.54 -13.77
C VAL A 16 -40.45 6.32 -12.95
N VAL A 17 -40.58 5.13 -13.55
CA VAL A 17 -40.00 3.91 -13.02
C VAL A 17 -38.49 4.01 -13.21
N ILE A 18 -37.79 4.52 -12.19
CA ILE A 18 -36.34 4.43 -12.12
C ILE A 18 -36.02 2.97 -11.76
N GLY A 19 -35.95 2.10 -12.77
CA GLY A 19 -35.34 0.80 -12.61
C GLY A 19 -33.87 0.98 -12.18
N PRO A 20 -33.29 0.06 -11.38
CA PRO A 20 -31.88 0.14 -11.07
C PRO A 20 -31.14 0.14 -12.42
N ALA A 21 -30.32 1.17 -12.65
CA ALA A 21 -29.38 1.15 -13.75
C ALA A 21 -28.49 -0.06 -13.49
N ALA A 22 -28.74 -1.15 -14.21
CA ALA A 22 -27.84 -2.27 -14.27
C ALA A 22 -26.52 -1.67 -14.75
N ALA A 23 -25.54 -1.61 -13.83
CA ALA A 23 -24.17 -1.40 -14.21
C ALA A 23 -23.87 -2.49 -15.21
N GLN A 24 -23.73 -2.10 -16.47
CA GLN A 24 -23.30 -2.97 -17.54
C GLN A 24 -21.93 -3.47 -17.08
N GLU A 25 -21.88 -4.71 -16.59
CA GLU A 25 -20.64 -5.40 -16.26
C GLU A 25 -19.83 -5.46 -17.55
N ASP A 26 -18.79 -4.63 -17.63
CA ASP A 26 -17.77 -4.72 -18.66
C ASP A 26 -17.07 -6.08 -18.49
N ASP A 27 -17.63 -7.02 -19.24
CA ASP A 27 -17.07 -8.18 -19.91
C ASP A 27 -15.67 -8.67 -19.48
N THR A 28 -15.66 -9.94 -19.11
CA THR A 28 -14.52 -10.76 -18.73
C THR A 28 -13.51 -10.95 -19.87
N THR A 29 -12.48 -10.10 -19.99
CA THR A 29 -11.21 -10.49 -20.68
C THR A 29 -10.03 -9.64 -20.22
N SER A 30 -8.98 -10.29 -19.68
CA SER A 30 -7.52 -10.03 -19.73
C SER A 30 -6.91 -8.61 -19.94
N SER A 31 -7.67 -7.51 -19.89
CA SER A 31 -7.26 -6.20 -20.38
C SER A 31 -7.42 -5.13 -19.29
N ILE A 32 -6.46 -4.22 -19.22
CA ILE A 32 -6.45 -3.11 -18.27
C ILE A 32 -7.62 -2.14 -18.59
N PRO A 33 -8.42 -1.71 -17.58
CA PRO A 33 -9.53 -0.79 -17.79
C PRO A 33 -9.10 0.50 -18.49
N ARG A 34 -9.95 1.03 -19.38
CA ARG A 34 -9.63 2.25 -20.16
C ARG A 34 -9.23 3.43 -19.28
N LYS A 35 -9.89 3.63 -18.13
CA LYS A 35 -9.54 4.68 -17.17
C LYS A 35 -8.15 4.46 -16.58
N ALA A 36 -7.80 3.22 -16.21
CA ALA A 36 -6.49 2.90 -15.65
C ALA A 36 -5.33 3.11 -16.64
N LYS A 37 -5.58 2.95 -17.95
CA LYS A 37 -4.60 3.29 -19.01
C LYS A 37 -4.22 4.78 -19.06
N LEU A 38 -5.02 5.65 -18.46
CA LEU A 38 -4.83 7.11 -18.45
C LEU A 38 -4.25 7.62 -17.13
N PHE A 39 -3.89 6.73 -16.21
CA PHE A 39 -3.29 7.15 -14.95
C PHE A 39 -1.83 7.54 -15.17
N GLU A 40 -1.51 8.75 -14.73
CA GLU A 40 -0.16 9.29 -14.76
C GLU A 40 0.56 8.99 -13.43
N PRO A 41 1.90 8.98 -13.42
CA PRO A 41 2.67 8.94 -12.19
C PRO A 41 2.39 10.16 -11.29
N GLU A 42 2.15 9.94 -10.00
CA GLU A 42 2.03 11.00 -8.99
C GLU A 42 2.98 10.74 -7.80
N GLY A 43 3.07 11.68 -6.86
CA GLY A 43 3.95 11.50 -5.69
C GLY A 43 5.44 11.73 -5.94
N TYR A 44 6.26 11.49 -4.93
CA TYR A 44 7.70 11.79 -4.99
C TYR A 44 8.48 11.01 -6.07
N GLY A 45 8.01 9.82 -6.45
CA GLY A 45 8.57 9.01 -7.53
C GLY A 45 8.09 9.40 -8.94
N ALA A 46 7.15 10.34 -9.09
CA ALA A 46 6.56 10.70 -10.39
C ALA A 46 7.57 11.20 -11.44
N VAL A 47 8.68 11.79 -10.98
CA VAL A 47 9.75 12.33 -11.84
C VAL A 47 10.65 11.25 -12.44
N THR A 48 10.44 9.98 -12.07
CA THR A 48 11.25 8.84 -12.51
C THR A 48 11.10 8.61 -14.00
N LYS A 49 12.23 8.59 -14.72
CA LYS A 49 12.24 8.39 -16.20
C LYS A 49 12.29 6.93 -16.63
N GLY A 50 12.69 6.03 -15.74
CA GLY A 50 12.91 4.63 -16.10
C GLY A 50 13.84 4.48 -17.30
N GLY A 51 13.54 3.50 -18.16
CA GLY A 51 14.30 3.17 -19.37
C GLY A 51 14.00 4.02 -20.60
N GLU A 52 13.33 5.16 -20.47
CA GLU A 52 12.98 6.03 -21.60
C GLU A 52 14.19 6.33 -22.49
N GLY A 53 14.06 6.20 -23.81
CA GLY A 53 15.14 6.40 -24.79
C GLY A 53 16.25 5.33 -24.76
N GLY A 54 16.10 4.31 -23.92
CA GLY A 54 17.01 3.17 -23.82
C GLY A 54 16.67 2.03 -24.77
N GLN A 55 17.44 0.93 -24.66
CA GLN A 55 17.19 -0.29 -25.42
C GLN A 55 15.94 -1.03 -24.94
N VAL A 56 15.21 -1.68 -25.85
CA VAL A 56 14.13 -2.59 -25.47
C VAL A 56 14.69 -4.01 -25.39
N ILE A 57 14.61 -4.63 -24.22
CA ILE A 57 15.01 -6.02 -24.00
C ILE A 57 13.76 -6.88 -23.82
N TRP A 58 13.63 -7.92 -24.64
CA TRP A 58 12.53 -8.88 -24.55
C TRP A 58 12.95 -10.11 -23.75
N VAL A 59 12.27 -10.34 -22.64
CA VAL A 59 12.27 -11.62 -21.93
C VAL A 59 11.43 -12.61 -22.74
N THR A 60 12.03 -13.75 -23.07
CA THR A 60 11.44 -14.81 -23.90
C THR A 60 11.40 -16.17 -23.21
N SER A 61 11.91 -16.26 -21.98
CA SER A 61 11.94 -17.49 -21.19
C SER A 61 11.49 -17.20 -19.75
N LEU A 62 10.70 -18.11 -19.19
CA LEU A 62 10.32 -18.11 -17.77
C LEU A 62 11.35 -18.83 -16.89
N ALA A 63 12.42 -19.37 -17.46
CA ALA A 63 13.50 -19.98 -16.70
C ALA A 63 14.16 -18.93 -15.79
N GLU A 64 14.57 -19.37 -14.59
CA GLU A 64 15.21 -18.52 -13.60
C GLU A 64 16.47 -17.82 -14.16
N ASN A 65 17.27 -18.55 -14.95
CA ASN A 65 18.55 -18.09 -15.48
C ASN A 65 18.70 -18.47 -16.97
N GLY A 66 19.75 -17.91 -17.60
CA GLY A 66 20.14 -18.23 -18.98
C GLY A 66 19.61 -17.23 -20.02
N PRO A 67 19.98 -17.38 -21.30
CA PRO A 67 19.58 -16.47 -22.36
C PRO A 67 18.06 -16.28 -22.44
N GLY A 68 17.63 -15.02 -22.59
CA GLY A 68 16.21 -14.67 -22.69
C GLY A 68 15.43 -14.66 -21.36
N SER A 69 16.07 -14.97 -20.23
CA SER A 69 15.46 -14.85 -18.89
C SER A 69 15.41 -13.40 -18.38
N LEU A 70 14.63 -13.16 -17.34
CA LEU A 70 14.64 -11.87 -16.62
C LEU A 70 16.01 -11.58 -15.99
N ALA A 71 16.69 -12.61 -15.47
CA ALA A 71 18.04 -12.46 -14.91
C ALA A 71 19.04 -11.97 -15.98
N ALA A 72 18.96 -12.49 -17.21
CA ALA A 72 19.79 -12.01 -18.31
C ALA A 72 19.46 -10.54 -18.68
N ALA A 73 18.19 -10.13 -18.63
CA ALA A 73 17.80 -8.74 -18.86
C ALA A 73 18.25 -7.78 -17.73
N PHE A 74 18.35 -8.28 -16.49
CA PHE A 74 18.88 -7.53 -15.35
C PHE A 74 20.39 -7.30 -15.49
N ALA A 75 21.13 -8.28 -15.99
CA ALA A 75 22.58 -8.18 -16.21
C ALA A 75 22.97 -7.22 -17.34
N ALA A 76 22.04 -6.84 -18.23
CA ALA A 76 22.32 -5.88 -19.29
C ALA A 76 22.64 -4.48 -18.72
N GLU A 77 23.53 -3.75 -19.38
CA GLU A 77 23.93 -2.40 -18.96
C GLU A 77 23.12 -1.31 -19.67
N GLY A 78 23.22 -0.09 -19.11
CA GLY A 78 22.64 1.12 -19.68
C GLY A 78 21.12 1.23 -19.55
N PRO A 79 20.55 2.37 -20.01
CA PRO A 79 19.11 2.60 -19.98
C PRO A 79 18.35 1.56 -20.79
N ARG A 80 17.31 0.96 -20.21
CA ARG A 80 16.55 -0.12 -20.86
C ARG A 80 15.12 -0.29 -20.40
N VAL A 81 14.26 -0.67 -21.32
CA VAL A 81 12.89 -1.11 -21.05
C VAL A 81 12.83 -2.63 -21.22
N ILE A 82 12.62 -3.33 -20.12
CA ILE A 82 12.45 -4.78 -20.06
C ILE A 82 10.97 -5.10 -20.28
N LYS A 83 10.68 -5.84 -21.35
CA LYS A 83 9.34 -6.27 -21.77
C LYS A 83 9.32 -7.79 -21.90
N PHE A 84 8.13 -8.39 -21.97
CA PHE A 84 7.94 -9.83 -21.94
C PHE A 84 7.18 -10.30 -23.18
N LYS A 85 7.75 -11.27 -23.92
CA LYS A 85 7.08 -12.00 -25.02
C LYS A 85 6.36 -13.27 -24.54
N VAL A 86 6.51 -13.59 -23.26
CA VAL A 86 5.92 -14.73 -22.58
C VAL A 86 5.16 -14.22 -21.35
N GLY A 87 4.20 -14.99 -20.85
CA GLY A 87 3.52 -14.74 -19.59
C GLY A 87 3.50 -16.00 -18.75
N GLY A 88 3.37 -15.86 -17.43
CA GLY A 88 3.41 -16.96 -16.48
C GLY A 88 4.30 -16.69 -15.28
N GLU A 89 4.69 -17.77 -14.61
CA GLU A 89 5.49 -17.72 -13.39
C GLU A 89 6.99 -17.89 -13.67
N ILE A 90 7.80 -16.98 -13.15
CA ILE A 90 9.24 -17.13 -13.01
C ILE A 90 9.50 -17.53 -11.55
N LYS A 91 9.82 -18.81 -11.34
CA LYS A 91 10.08 -19.37 -10.02
C LYS A 91 11.56 -19.24 -9.67
N LEU A 92 11.86 -18.48 -8.63
CA LEU A 92 13.21 -18.21 -8.18
C LEU A 92 13.55 -19.09 -6.96
N SER A 93 14.73 -19.68 -6.98
CA SER A 93 15.33 -20.37 -5.82
C SER A 93 15.90 -19.38 -4.79
N LYS A 94 16.24 -18.17 -5.24
CA LYS A 94 16.73 -17.05 -4.45
C LYS A 94 16.19 -15.73 -5.01
N MET A 95 16.08 -14.72 -4.16
CA MET A 95 15.63 -13.39 -4.58
C MET A 95 16.48 -12.85 -5.75
N LEU A 96 15.81 -12.37 -6.80
CA LEU A 96 16.46 -11.75 -7.96
C LEU A 96 16.61 -10.25 -7.72
N THR A 97 17.83 -9.74 -7.76
CA THR A 97 18.11 -8.33 -7.48
C THR A 97 18.48 -7.56 -8.75
N LEU A 98 17.77 -6.47 -9.03
CA LEU A 98 18.20 -5.43 -9.94
C LEU A 98 19.18 -4.52 -9.19
N GLU A 99 20.45 -4.87 -9.28
CA GLU A 99 21.53 -4.26 -8.50
C GLU A 99 22.15 -3.07 -9.24
N SER A 100 22.29 -1.94 -8.55
CA SER A 100 23.04 -0.75 -9.01
C SER A 100 22.63 -0.23 -10.41
N ALA A 101 21.41 -0.54 -10.84
CA ALA A 101 20.92 -0.19 -12.17
C ALA A 101 20.54 1.29 -12.25
N LYS A 102 20.69 1.86 -13.45
CA LYS A 102 20.27 3.23 -13.75
C LYS A 102 19.34 3.24 -14.94
N ARG A 103 18.22 3.96 -14.83
CA ARG A 103 17.27 4.17 -15.93
C ARG A 103 16.71 2.86 -16.48
N VAL A 104 15.94 2.14 -15.67
CA VAL A 104 15.33 0.86 -16.07
C VAL A 104 13.83 0.91 -15.89
N THR A 105 13.09 0.42 -16.89
CA THR A 105 11.66 0.12 -16.76
C THR A 105 11.45 -1.38 -16.86
N ILE A 106 10.77 -1.99 -15.90
CA ILE A 106 10.27 -3.37 -15.99
C ILE A 106 8.76 -3.30 -16.24
N ASP A 107 8.35 -3.69 -17.44
CA ASP A 107 6.97 -3.55 -17.93
C ASP A 107 6.26 -4.91 -18.00
N GLY A 108 5.71 -5.36 -16.87
CA GLY A 108 4.96 -6.62 -16.78
C GLY A 108 3.68 -6.64 -17.62
N LEU A 109 3.10 -5.48 -17.93
CA LEU A 109 1.87 -5.36 -18.73
C LEU A 109 2.08 -5.82 -20.18
N SER A 110 3.31 -5.77 -20.67
CA SER A 110 3.63 -6.26 -22.00
C SER A 110 3.32 -7.75 -22.21
N ALA A 111 3.20 -8.52 -21.11
CA ALA A 111 2.72 -9.91 -21.11
C ALA A 111 1.19 -10.05 -21.06
N ALA A 112 0.39 -8.99 -21.18
CA ALA A 112 -1.07 -9.03 -21.01
C ALA A 112 -1.84 -9.92 -22.01
N PRO A 113 -1.36 -10.21 -23.23
CA PRO A 113 -1.94 -11.28 -24.06
C PRO A 113 -1.68 -12.70 -23.51
N TYR A 114 -0.75 -12.84 -22.56
CA TYR A 114 -0.24 -14.11 -22.03
C TYR A 114 -0.52 -14.31 -20.53
N GLY A 115 -1.43 -13.52 -19.94
CA GLY A 115 -1.82 -13.66 -18.52
C GLY A 115 -0.91 -12.95 -17.50
N GLY A 116 0.04 -12.11 -17.93
CA GLY A 116 0.93 -11.33 -17.06
C GLY A 116 2.15 -12.08 -16.54
N ILE A 117 2.92 -11.46 -15.65
CA ILE A 117 4.15 -12.03 -15.07
C ILE A 117 4.03 -12.12 -13.55
N THR A 118 4.26 -13.33 -13.03
CA THR A 118 4.39 -13.59 -11.59
C THR A 118 5.83 -14.00 -11.29
N ILE A 119 6.44 -13.34 -10.31
CA ILE A 119 7.76 -13.68 -9.76
C ILE A 119 7.55 -14.33 -8.40
N THR A 120 7.98 -15.58 -8.25
CA THR A 120 7.92 -16.30 -6.97
C THR A 120 9.31 -16.39 -6.36
N GLY A 121 9.46 -16.01 -5.08
CA GLY A 121 10.76 -16.01 -4.37
C GLY A 121 11.37 -14.61 -4.16
N GLY A 122 10.72 -13.56 -4.68
CA GLY A 122 11.07 -12.15 -4.43
C GLY A 122 11.89 -11.49 -5.53
N LEU A 123 11.62 -10.22 -5.80
CA LEU A 123 12.36 -9.36 -6.73
C LEU A 123 12.77 -8.07 -6.01
N GLN A 124 14.06 -7.79 -5.94
CA GLN A 124 14.59 -6.62 -5.23
C GLN A 124 15.10 -5.56 -6.19
N ILE A 125 14.86 -4.30 -5.85
CA ILE A 125 15.59 -3.15 -6.41
C ILE A 125 16.59 -2.71 -5.34
N ALA A 126 17.89 -2.72 -5.66
CA ALA A 126 18.92 -2.31 -4.72
C ALA A 126 19.92 -1.36 -5.37
N HIS A 127 20.26 -0.30 -4.63
CA HIS A 127 21.22 0.72 -5.07
C HIS A 127 20.86 1.35 -6.44
N GLY A 128 19.57 1.32 -6.81
CA GLY A 128 19.07 1.71 -8.11
C GLY A 128 18.73 3.19 -8.20
N GLU A 129 18.73 3.71 -9.43
CA GLU A 129 18.36 5.10 -9.73
C GLU A 129 17.51 5.20 -10.99
N ASP A 130 16.42 5.95 -10.91
CA ASP A 130 15.44 6.11 -11.99
C ASP A 130 14.86 4.75 -12.46
N ILE A 131 14.16 4.06 -11.57
CA ILE A 131 13.62 2.71 -11.80
C ILE A 131 12.10 2.73 -11.80
N ILE A 132 11.48 2.24 -12.88
CA ILE A 132 10.04 2.00 -12.95
C ILE A 132 9.79 0.49 -12.93
N VAL A 133 8.93 0.02 -12.04
CA VAL A 133 8.42 -1.36 -12.06
C VAL A 133 6.91 -1.30 -12.13
N ARG A 134 6.33 -1.95 -13.14
CA ARG A 134 4.87 -1.93 -13.31
C ARG A 134 4.27 -3.26 -13.71
N HIS A 135 3.04 -3.49 -13.24
CA HIS A 135 2.22 -4.65 -13.61
C HIS A 135 2.92 -6.02 -13.41
N LEU A 136 3.78 -6.12 -12.40
CA LEU A 136 4.34 -7.40 -11.94
C LEU A 136 3.56 -7.92 -10.75
N ARG A 137 3.50 -9.24 -10.63
CA ARG A 137 3.09 -9.90 -9.39
C ARG A 137 4.34 -10.46 -8.70
N CYS A 138 4.50 -10.22 -7.41
CA CYS A 138 5.61 -10.75 -6.61
C CYS A 138 5.04 -11.56 -5.45
N ARG A 139 5.37 -12.84 -5.36
CA ARG A 139 4.77 -13.79 -4.43
C ARG A 139 5.87 -14.48 -3.61
N GLY A 140 5.71 -14.52 -2.29
CA GLY A 140 6.70 -15.16 -1.42
C GLY A 140 7.99 -14.34 -1.26
N GLY A 141 9.03 -15.02 -0.76
CA GLY A 141 10.33 -14.43 -0.44
C GLY A 141 10.41 -13.89 1.00
N ARG A 142 11.63 -13.50 1.42
CA ARG A 142 11.81 -12.72 2.67
C ARG A 142 11.03 -11.43 2.60
N ASN A 143 11.31 -10.68 1.55
CA ASN A 143 10.47 -9.59 1.08
C ASN A 143 10.02 -9.92 -0.35
N SER A 144 8.80 -9.52 -0.73
CA SER A 144 8.29 -9.85 -2.07
C SER A 144 8.77 -8.85 -3.14
N LEU A 145 8.70 -7.55 -2.85
CA LEU A 145 9.14 -6.48 -3.75
C LEU A 145 9.82 -5.32 -2.98
N PRO A 146 11.00 -5.55 -2.35
CA PRO A 146 11.70 -4.52 -1.61
C PRO A 146 12.43 -3.52 -2.52
N THR A 147 12.38 -2.25 -2.14
CA THR A 147 13.23 -1.17 -2.70
C THR A 147 14.23 -0.73 -1.64
N ILE A 148 15.52 -0.95 -1.87
CA ILE A 148 16.58 -0.76 -0.87
C ILE A 148 17.65 0.20 -1.41
N HIS A 149 18.08 1.17 -0.60
CA HIS A 149 19.17 2.12 -0.93
C HIS A 149 19.03 2.80 -2.32
N SER A 150 17.81 3.02 -2.77
CA SER A 150 17.54 3.48 -4.14
C SER A 150 16.98 4.90 -4.17
N ARG A 151 17.00 5.55 -5.34
CA ARG A 151 16.41 6.88 -5.51
C ARG A 151 15.62 7.03 -6.81
N ARG A 152 14.53 7.79 -6.78
CA ARG A 152 13.62 7.98 -7.93
C ARG A 152 13.13 6.63 -8.43
N VAL A 153 12.23 6.05 -7.65
CA VAL A 153 11.63 4.75 -7.94
C VAL A 153 10.12 4.88 -8.01
N LEU A 154 9.52 4.36 -9.06
CA LEU A 154 8.08 4.26 -9.25
C LEU A 154 7.68 2.79 -9.30
N ILE A 155 6.88 2.34 -8.33
CA ILE A 155 6.22 1.04 -8.35
C ILE A 155 4.75 1.27 -8.62
N ASP A 156 4.28 0.87 -9.79
CA ASP A 156 2.95 1.20 -10.31
C ASP A 156 2.17 -0.06 -10.68
N HIS A 157 0.94 -0.21 -10.17
CA HIS A 157 0.08 -1.37 -10.48
C HIS A 157 0.78 -2.72 -10.26
N CYS A 158 1.58 -2.87 -9.21
CA CYS A 158 2.15 -4.17 -8.85
C CYS A 158 1.28 -4.88 -7.81
N SER A 159 1.33 -6.20 -7.78
CA SER A 159 0.65 -7.01 -6.77
C SER A 159 1.66 -7.85 -6.00
N ALA A 160 1.85 -7.55 -4.72
CA ALA A 160 2.79 -8.26 -3.87
C ALA A 160 2.05 -9.02 -2.76
N ALA A 161 2.46 -10.26 -2.48
CA ALA A 161 1.90 -11.01 -1.36
C ALA A 161 2.82 -12.10 -0.79
N TRP A 162 2.52 -12.54 0.44
CA TRP A 162 3.12 -13.70 1.10
C TRP A 162 4.62 -13.58 1.41
N ALA A 163 5.13 -12.37 1.60
CA ALA A 163 6.43 -12.19 2.25
C ALA A 163 6.37 -12.64 3.71
N TYR A 164 7.48 -13.17 4.24
CA TYR A 164 7.59 -13.47 5.67
C TYR A 164 8.24 -12.34 6.51
N ASP A 165 8.83 -11.31 5.89
CA ASP A 165 9.28 -10.08 6.56
C ASP A 165 8.40 -8.86 6.15
N GLN A 166 8.62 -8.24 4.99
CA GLN A 166 7.77 -7.17 4.41
C GLN A 166 7.29 -7.50 3.00
N VAL A 167 6.02 -7.23 2.68
CA VAL A 167 5.50 -7.51 1.34
C VAL A 167 6.04 -6.55 0.28
N LEU A 168 5.86 -5.24 0.46
CA LEU A 168 6.32 -4.22 -0.49
C LEU A 168 6.73 -2.97 0.27
N ASP A 169 8.01 -2.61 0.21
CA ASP A 169 8.63 -1.67 1.14
C ASP A 169 9.68 -0.76 0.48
N ALA A 170 10.00 0.34 1.17
CA ALA A 170 11.05 1.28 0.80
C ALA A 170 11.99 1.47 2.00
N TRP A 171 13.17 0.87 1.91
CA TRP A 171 14.19 0.90 2.95
C TRP A 171 15.39 1.73 2.50
N ASP A 172 15.84 2.66 3.35
CA ASP A 172 17.01 3.53 3.09
C ASP A 172 16.97 4.26 1.72
N SER A 173 15.77 4.49 1.17
CA SER A 173 15.52 4.97 -0.20
C SER A 173 14.83 6.34 -0.24
N THR A 174 15.01 7.11 -1.31
CA THR A 174 14.40 8.46 -1.42
C THR A 174 13.72 8.74 -2.74
N ASP A 175 12.70 9.58 -2.75
CA ASP A 175 11.87 9.86 -3.94
C ASP A 175 11.24 8.57 -4.49
N VAL A 176 10.40 7.93 -3.68
CA VAL A 176 9.74 6.67 -4.03
C VAL A 176 8.23 6.88 -4.08
N THR A 177 7.57 6.42 -5.15
CA THR A 177 6.11 6.30 -5.21
C THR A 177 5.72 4.83 -5.30
N LEU A 178 4.80 4.42 -4.44
CA LEU A 178 4.01 3.19 -4.55
C LEU A 178 2.59 3.61 -4.94
N GLN A 179 2.14 3.26 -6.15
CA GLN A 179 0.84 3.68 -6.65
C GLN A 179 0.03 2.53 -7.23
N TRP A 180 -1.28 2.54 -6.96
CA TRP A 180 -2.21 1.56 -7.50
C TRP A 180 -1.79 0.10 -7.25
N CYS A 181 -1.04 -0.19 -6.19
CA CYS A 181 -0.54 -1.53 -5.88
C CYS A 181 -1.52 -2.32 -5.01
N ILE A 182 -1.48 -3.65 -5.10
CA ILE A 182 -2.04 -4.55 -4.08
C ILE A 182 -0.88 -5.06 -3.21
N ILE A 183 -1.01 -4.88 -1.90
CA ILE A 183 -0.03 -5.30 -0.88
C ILE A 183 -0.78 -6.18 0.12
N ALA A 184 -0.55 -7.49 0.06
CA ALA A 184 -1.45 -8.43 0.72
C ALA A 184 -0.76 -9.56 1.49
N GLU A 185 -1.45 -10.06 2.53
CA GLU A 185 -1.20 -11.38 3.13
C GLU A 185 0.26 -11.66 3.50
N GLY A 186 0.91 -10.78 4.27
CA GLY A 186 2.20 -11.12 4.89
C GLY A 186 2.04 -12.41 5.72
N LEU A 187 3.01 -13.32 5.66
CA LEU A 187 2.91 -14.65 6.27
C LEU A 187 3.09 -14.57 7.79
N VAL A 188 2.09 -14.97 8.56
CA VAL A 188 2.17 -14.93 10.04
C VAL A 188 3.29 -15.83 10.56
N ASP A 189 3.40 -17.05 10.06
CA ASP A 189 4.36 -18.06 10.52
C ASP A 189 5.30 -18.47 9.38
N GLY A 190 6.04 -17.50 8.86
CA GLY A 190 7.00 -17.73 7.78
C GLY A 190 8.45 -17.95 8.26
N GLY A 191 8.68 -18.18 9.56
CA GLY A 191 10.01 -18.41 10.13
C GLY A 191 10.86 -17.15 10.37
N HIS A 192 10.24 -15.99 10.51
CA HIS A 192 10.94 -14.74 10.81
C HIS A 192 11.60 -14.78 12.21
N GLU A 193 12.81 -14.23 12.34
CA GLU A 193 13.62 -14.32 13.57
C GLU A 193 12.98 -13.64 14.80
N LYS A 194 12.06 -12.69 14.57
CA LYS A 194 11.28 -12.00 15.61
C LYS A 194 10.00 -12.74 16.02
N GLY A 195 9.81 -13.97 15.56
CA GLY A 195 8.57 -14.73 15.74
C GLY A 195 7.50 -14.35 14.71
N PRO A 196 6.21 -14.48 15.05
CA PRO A 196 5.13 -14.24 14.10
C PRO A 196 5.20 -12.85 13.47
N HIS A 197 5.26 -12.79 12.13
CA HIS A 197 5.64 -11.58 11.39
C HIS A 197 4.88 -11.42 10.07
N SER A 198 3.79 -10.66 10.06
CA SER A 198 2.97 -10.42 8.87
C SER A 198 2.85 -8.92 8.62
N CYS A 199 3.79 -8.36 7.85
CA CYS A 199 3.85 -6.92 7.61
C CYS A 199 3.57 -6.56 6.15
N GLY A 200 2.67 -5.60 5.93
CA GLY A 200 2.34 -5.12 4.58
C GLY A 200 3.48 -4.31 3.96
N SER A 201 3.76 -3.14 4.52
CA SER A 201 4.65 -2.15 3.91
C SER A 201 5.38 -1.31 4.95
N LEU A 202 6.69 -1.16 4.78
CA LEU A 202 7.56 -0.34 5.63
C LEU A 202 8.28 0.72 4.81
N GLN A 203 8.10 1.98 5.15
CA GLN A 203 8.94 3.07 4.67
C GLN A 203 9.84 3.48 5.83
N GLY A 204 11.11 3.10 5.82
CA GLY A 204 11.95 3.23 7.01
C GLY A 204 13.45 3.08 6.79
N GLY A 205 14.17 2.88 7.90
CA GLY A 205 15.63 2.84 7.96
C GLY A 205 16.23 4.24 7.86
N GLY A 206 16.21 4.79 6.65
CA GLY A 206 16.71 6.10 6.25
C GLY A 206 15.95 6.62 5.03
N ALA A 207 14.75 6.07 4.81
CA ALA A 207 13.89 6.45 3.71
C ALA A 207 13.32 7.86 3.91
N THR A 208 13.27 8.64 2.83
CA THR A 208 12.78 10.03 2.87
C THR A 208 12.00 10.34 1.60
N ARG A 209 10.90 11.10 1.68
CA ARG A 209 10.09 11.47 0.51
C ARG A 209 9.53 10.22 -0.18
N VAL A 210 8.59 9.57 0.51
CA VAL A 210 7.90 8.38 -0.01
C VAL A 210 6.40 8.64 -0.08
N THR A 211 5.80 8.39 -1.23
CA THR A 211 4.35 8.44 -1.45
C THR A 211 3.82 7.01 -1.56
N THR A 212 2.74 6.70 -0.83
CA THR A 212 1.91 5.52 -1.02
C THR A 212 0.50 5.99 -1.32
N HIS A 213 0.02 5.79 -2.55
CA HIS A 213 -1.34 6.25 -2.91
C HIS A 213 -2.13 5.29 -3.79
N HIS A 214 -3.45 5.28 -3.60
CA HIS A 214 -4.37 4.37 -4.29
C HIS A 214 -3.99 2.87 -4.18
N CYS A 215 -3.26 2.48 -3.14
CA CYS A 215 -2.93 1.09 -2.90
C CYS A 215 -4.03 0.40 -2.08
N LEU A 216 -4.20 -0.90 -2.31
CA LEU A 216 -4.94 -1.80 -1.42
C LEU A 216 -3.95 -2.51 -0.50
N LEU A 217 -4.04 -2.25 0.80
CA LEU A 217 -3.30 -2.96 1.84
C LEU A 217 -4.26 -3.90 2.58
N THR A 218 -4.04 -5.21 2.54
CA THR A 218 -5.02 -6.17 3.07
C THR A 218 -4.44 -7.45 3.67
N GLY A 219 -5.04 -7.96 4.73
CA GLY A 219 -4.74 -9.31 5.24
C GLY A 219 -3.37 -9.46 5.89
N SER A 220 -2.78 -8.38 6.38
CA SER A 220 -1.51 -8.39 7.13
C SER A 220 -1.73 -8.00 8.59
N LEU A 221 -0.92 -8.55 9.50
CA LEU A 221 -1.00 -8.21 10.93
C LEU A 221 -0.62 -6.77 11.22
N ASP A 222 0.39 -6.24 10.54
CA ASP A 222 0.99 -4.97 10.92
C ASP A 222 1.53 -4.19 9.72
N ARG A 223 1.92 -2.93 9.97
CA ARG A 223 2.59 -2.05 9.01
C ARG A 223 1.79 -1.90 7.73
N ASN A 224 0.58 -1.33 7.82
CA ASN A 224 -0.30 -1.10 6.69
C ASN A 224 -0.61 0.41 6.48
N PRO A 225 0.35 1.24 6.04
CA PRO A 225 1.80 1.04 6.07
C PRO A 225 2.42 1.52 7.41
N LEU A 226 3.70 1.21 7.68
CA LEU A 226 4.51 1.88 8.72
C LEU A 226 5.46 2.89 8.09
N CYS A 227 5.34 4.16 8.43
CA CYS A 227 6.28 5.21 8.04
C CYS A 227 7.18 5.60 9.23
N ALA A 228 8.43 5.16 9.21
CA ALA A 228 9.42 5.47 10.22
C ALA A 228 10.43 6.49 9.66
N GLY A 229 10.75 7.51 10.45
CA GLY A 229 11.91 8.36 10.18
C GLY A 229 13.22 7.57 10.31
N PRO A 230 14.36 8.23 10.05
CA PRO A 230 15.63 7.57 9.87
C PRO A 230 16.23 7.15 11.22
N ARG A 231 17.37 6.47 11.18
CA ARG A 231 18.27 6.33 12.32
C ARG A 231 18.84 7.71 12.74
N LEU A 232 19.20 7.81 14.02
CA LEU A 232 19.65 9.07 14.64
C LEU A 232 20.87 9.71 13.95
N ASP A 233 21.81 8.89 13.49
CA ASP A 233 23.06 9.28 12.81
C ASP A 233 22.85 9.82 11.39
N ASP A 234 21.71 9.53 10.78
CA ASP A 234 21.30 10.02 9.47
C ASP A 234 20.28 11.16 9.53
N PHE A 235 19.82 11.51 10.74
CA PHE A 235 18.67 12.39 10.97
C PHE A 235 18.88 13.83 10.47
N GLU A 236 20.07 14.40 10.61
CA GLU A 236 20.33 15.77 10.14
C GLU A 236 20.64 15.81 8.64
N LYS A 237 21.21 14.72 8.10
CA LYS A 237 21.68 14.66 6.71
C LYS A 237 20.56 14.54 5.69
N ARG A 238 19.40 14.01 6.09
CA ARG A 238 18.32 13.64 5.16
C ARG A 238 16.97 14.26 5.53
N ALA A 239 16.92 15.17 6.50
CA ALA A 239 15.72 15.94 6.80
C ALA A 239 15.38 16.85 5.60
N PRO A 240 14.08 17.12 5.33
CA PRO A 240 12.92 16.61 6.05
C PRO A 240 12.45 15.19 5.64
N TYR A 241 12.15 14.34 6.63
CA TYR A 241 11.48 13.03 6.44
C TYR A 241 10.00 13.22 6.17
N ARG A 242 9.62 13.24 4.90
CA ARG A 242 8.25 13.43 4.43
C ARG A 242 7.69 12.14 3.88
N PHE A 243 6.48 11.80 4.30
CA PHE A 243 5.75 10.64 3.81
C PHE A 243 4.32 11.04 3.49
N ASP A 244 3.81 10.62 2.35
CA ASP A 244 2.44 10.87 1.93
C ASP A 244 1.72 9.53 1.81
N VAL A 245 0.70 9.32 2.63
CA VAL A 245 -0.19 8.15 2.61
C VAL A 245 -1.57 8.65 2.21
N VAL A 246 -1.89 8.54 0.92
CA VAL A 246 -3.02 9.28 0.30
C VAL A 246 -3.97 8.35 -0.45
N ASN A 247 -5.28 8.47 -0.27
CA ASN A 247 -6.29 7.72 -1.04
C ASN A 247 -6.13 6.18 -1.03
N ASN A 248 -5.54 5.58 0.02
CA ASN A 248 -5.39 4.13 0.09
C ASN A 248 -6.62 3.43 0.68
N VAL A 249 -6.77 2.14 0.42
CA VAL A 249 -7.71 1.26 1.12
C VAL A 249 -6.92 0.34 2.03
N VAL A 250 -7.25 0.34 3.32
CA VAL A 250 -6.64 -0.56 4.31
C VAL A 250 -7.73 -1.45 4.88
N TYR A 251 -7.64 -2.76 4.63
CA TYR A 251 -8.70 -3.73 4.93
C TYR A 251 -8.19 -4.95 5.70
N ASN A 252 -9.03 -5.52 6.57
CA ASN A 252 -8.75 -6.76 7.32
C ASN A 252 -7.33 -6.83 7.93
N TYR A 253 -7.01 -5.85 8.75
CA TYR A 253 -5.74 -5.70 9.45
C TYR A 253 -5.89 -6.00 10.94
N TRP A 254 -4.80 -6.37 11.61
CA TRP A 254 -4.76 -6.31 13.08
C TRP A 254 -4.30 -4.92 13.55
N ASN A 255 -3.14 -4.48 13.09
CA ASN A 255 -2.69 -3.09 13.18
C ASN A 255 -2.67 -2.49 11.76
N ALA A 256 -3.33 -1.35 11.57
CA ALA A 256 -3.36 -0.64 10.30
C ALA A 256 -2.08 0.20 10.08
N SER A 257 -2.21 1.51 10.01
CA SER A 257 -1.09 2.41 9.74
C SER A 257 -0.31 2.72 11.01
N LYS A 258 0.99 2.88 10.88
CA LYS A 258 1.89 3.23 11.98
C LYS A 258 2.86 4.33 11.60
N THR A 259 3.35 5.06 12.59
CA THR A 259 4.40 6.06 12.41
C THR A 259 5.34 6.13 13.60
N SER A 260 6.62 6.40 13.38
CA SER A 260 7.64 6.49 14.44
C SER A 260 8.87 7.27 14.01
N SER A 261 9.83 7.41 14.93
CA SER A 261 11.23 7.75 14.61
C SER A 261 11.41 9.14 13.97
N GLY A 262 10.58 10.12 14.33
CA GLY A 262 10.68 11.50 13.84
C GLY A 262 10.17 11.72 12.41
N SER A 263 9.42 10.76 11.87
CA SER A 263 8.73 10.92 10.59
C SER A 263 7.69 12.04 10.65
N ARG A 264 7.45 12.66 9.49
CA ARG A 264 6.33 13.59 9.28
C ARG A 264 5.47 13.05 8.16
N VAL A 265 4.25 12.64 8.52
CA VAL A 265 3.38 11.87 7.63
C VAL A 265 2.07 12.59 7.39
N ASN A 266 1.73 12.78 6.12
CA ASN A 266 0.39 13.20 5.70
C ASN A 266 -0.47 11.95 5.47
N PHE A 267 -1.46 11.71 6.32
CA PHE A 267 -2.51 10.71 6.08
C PHE A 267 -3.73 11.44 5.51
N ILE A 268 -4.01 11.28 4.22
CA ILE A 268 -5.07 12.04 3.54
C ILE A 268 -6.01 11.10 2.79
N ALA A 269 -7.31 11.20 3.05
CA ALA A 269 -8.35 10.50 2.31
C ALA A 269 -8.19 8.97 2.20
N ASN A 270 -7.55 8.34 3.18
CA ASN A 270 -7.50 6.88 3.24
C ASN A 270 -8.82 6.32 3.75
N TYR A 271 -9.18 5.13 3.27
CA TYR A 271 -10.37 4.39 3.66
C TYR A 271 -9.96 3.13 4.43
N TYR A 272 -10.20 3.13 5.73
CA TYR A 272 -9.96 2.01 6.63
C TYR A 272 -11.24 1.22 6.82
N ARG A 273 -11.15 -0.11 6.67
CA ARG A 273 -12.31 -0.99 6.83
C ARG A 273 -11.92 -2.24 7.59
N LEU A 274 -12.68 -2.56 8.63
CA LEU A 274 -12.51 -3.81 9.37
C LEU A 274 -12.93 -5.00 8.50
N GLY A 275 -12.15 -6.07 8.59
CA GLY A 275 -12.52 -7.40 8.09
C GLY A 275 -12.69 -8.40 9.24
N PRO A 276 -12.88 -9.70 8.93
CA PRO A 276 -13.16 -10.73 9.93
C PRO A 276 -12.11 -10.84 11.06
N ASP A 277 -10.84 -10.60 10.76
CA ASP A 277 -9.76 -10.75 11.74
C ASP A 277 -9.36 -9.43 12.42
N SER A 278 -9.96 -8.32 11.99
CA SER A 278 -9.73 -7.00 12.59
C SER A 278 -10.31 -6.88 14.00
N SER A 279 -9.89 -5.85 14.72
CA SER A 279 -10.44 -5.51 16.01
C SER A 279 -10.78 -4.03 16.06
N GLU A 280 -12.01 -3.72 16.49
CA GLU A 280 -12.42 -2.35 16.81
C GLU A 280 -11.55 -1.74 17.91
N SER A 281 -10.92 -2.54 18.76
CA SER A 281 -10.00 -2.05 19.80
C SER A 281 -8.68 -1.47 19.26
N LYS A 282 -8.45 -1.53 17.95
CA LYS A 282 -7.21 -1.07 17.30
C LYS A 282 -7.45 0.23 16.55
N PRO A 283 -6.57 1.24 16.72
CA PRO A 283 -6.66 2.47 15.95
C PRO A 283 -6.22 2.23 14.50
N GLU A 284 -6.69 3.08 13.61
CA GLU A 284 -6.31 3.06 12.21
C GLU A 284 -4.93 3.69 12.00
N ILE A 285 -4.56 4.70 12.83
CA ILE A 285 -3.23 5.31 12.83
C ILE A 285 -2.65 5.23 14.24
N PHE A 286 -1.54 4.49 14.39
CA PHE A 286 -0.78 4.42 15.63
C PHE A 286 0.51 5.24 15.52
N LEU A 287 0.69 6.20 16.42
CA LEU A 287 1.86 7.07 16.50
C LEU A 287 2.74 6.70 17.68
N SER A 288 4.00 6.34 17.42
CA SER A 288 5.02 6.24 18.46
C SER A 288 5.73 7.59 18.63
N PRO A 289 5.70 8.22 19.81
CA PRO A 289 6.21 9.59 20.04
C PRO A 289 7.75 9.68 20.08
N SER A 290 8.46 8.70 19.52
CA SER A 290 9.92 8.69 19.53
C SER A 290 10.49 9.96 18.88
N ASN A 291 11.47 10.54 19.57
CA ASN A 291 12.24 11.71 19.15
C ASN A 291 13.76 11.47 19.25
N TYR A 292 14.19 10.23 19.55
CA TYR A 292 15.59 9.87 19.80
C TYR A 292 16.34 10.76 20.81
N GLY A 293 15.63 11.32 21.81
CA GLY A 293 16.21 12.25 22.78
C GLY A 293 16.49 13.65 22.22
N LYS A 294 15.95 13.97 21.04
CA LYS A 294 16.06 15.27 20.36
C LYS A 294 14.67 15.91 20.24
N PRO A 295 14.29 16.83 21.14
CA PRO A 295 12.93 17.39 21.20
C PRO A 295 12.40 17.97 19.87
N ASP A 296 13.27 18.55 19.04
CA ASP A 296 12.90 19.13 17.74
C ASP A 296 12.55 18.08 16.65
N TYR A 297 12.80 16.81 16.92
CA TYR A 297 12.68 15.69 15.99
C TYR A 297 11.58 14.71 16.35
N GLU A 298 10.54 15.26 16.95
CA GLU A 298 9.34 14.53 17.30
C GLU A 298 8.57 14.03 16.06
N THR A 299 8.04 12.81 16.15
CA THR A 299 7.18 12.22 15.13
C THR A 299 5.89 13.04 15.01
N LYS A 300 5.50 13.45 13.80
CA LYS A 300 4.26 14.23 13.61
C LYS A 300 3.39 13.70 12.49
N VAL A 301 2.07 13.88 12.64
CA VAL A 301 1.09 13.51 11.62
C VAL A 301 0.18 14.67 11.27
N HIS A 302 -0.21 14.72 10.01
CA HIS A 302 -1.35 15.47 9.53
C HIS A 302 -2.43 14.49 9.07
N CYS A 303 -3.69 14.79 9.37
CA CYS A 303 -4.85 13.99 8.98
C CYS A 303 -5.87 14.89 8.29
N ALA A 304 -6.38 14.44 7.14
CA ALA A 304 -7.46 15.13 6.43
C ALA A 304 -8.32 14.13 5.62
N GLY A 305 -9.63 14.14 5.81
CA GLY A 305 -10.59 13.37 5.01
C GLY A 305 -10.50 11.85 5.12
N ASN A 306 -9.74 11.30 6.08
CA ASN A 306 -9.66 9.84 6.28
C ASN A 306 -10.99 9.30 6.84
N ILE A 307 -11.44 8.14 6.37
CA ILE A 307 -12.64 7.48 6.89
C ILE A 307 -12.24 6.12 7.45
N GLY A 308 -12.76 5.79 8.63
CA GLY A 308 -12.50 4.54 9.31
C GLY A 308 -13.53 4.23 10.41
N PRO A 309 -13.40 3.07 11.07
CA PRO A 309 -14.26 2.69 12.21
C PRO A 309 -14.43 3.75 13.30
N HIS A 310 -13.37 4.50 13.62
CA HIS A 310 -13.39 5.54 14.66
C HIS A 310 -13.66 6.95 14.12
N ARG A 311 -13.68 7.10 12.79
CA ARG A 311 -14.05 8.33 12.08
C ARG A 311 -14.90 7.99 10.87
N THR A 312 -16.19 7.75 11.11
CA THR A 312 -17.11 7.20 10.11
C THR A 312 -17.62 8.24 9.10
N GLY A 313 -17.45 9.54 9.38
CA GLY A 313 -17.91 10.65 8.55
C GLY A 313 -16.93 11.82 8.57
N THR A 314 -17.11 12.75 7.63
CA THR A 314 -16.26 13.95 7.48
C THR A 314 -16.61 15.07 8.46
N ASP A 315 -17.72 14.95 9.16
CA ASP A 315 -18.19 15.84 10.22
C ASP A 315 -17.50 15.60 11.58
N LEU A 316 -16.81 14.46 11.72
CA LEU A 316 -16.02 14.11 12.89
C LEU A 316 -14.60 14.67 12.83
N GLU A 317 -14.01 14.88 14.01
CA GLU A 317 -12.64 15.36 14.19
C GLU A 317 -11.63 14.51 13.40
N GLU A 318 -10.80 15.14 12.57
CA GLU A 318 -9.82 14.49 11.68
C GLU A 318 -8.87 13.55 12.41
N PHE A 319 -8.62 13.91 13.66
CA PHE A 319 -7.69 13.29 14.58
C PHE A 319 -8.32 12.18 15.43
N GLY A 320 -9.64 11.96 15.38
CA GLY A 320 -10.30 10.86 16.11
C GLY A 320 -9.77 9.45 15.78
N ILE A 321 -9.09 9.34 14.64
CA ILE A 321 -8.51 8.12 14.07
C ILE A 321 -7.07 7.81 14.56
N VAL A 322 -6.41 8.74 15.25
CA VAL A 322 -5.01 8.63 15.67
C VAL A 322 -4.90 8.27 17.15
N MET A 323 -4.12 7.24 17.46
CA MET A 323 -3.69 6.88 18.80
C MET A 323 -2.21 7.22 19.00
N ILE A 324 -1.85 7.93 20.06
CA ILE A 324 -0.44 8.18 20.43
C ILE A 324 0.02 7.22 21.51
N LEU A 325 1.12 6.50 21.32
CA LEU A 325 1.66 5.58 22.33
C LEU A 325 2.11 6.35 23.58
N SER A 326 1.50 6.04 24.73
CA SER A 326 1.94 6.51 26.05
C SER A 326 1.44 5.55 27.15
N GLU A 327 1.88 5.73 28.39
CA GLU A 327 1.40 4.94 29.54
C GLU A 327 -0.12 5.01 29.71
N GLU A 328 -0.71 6.19 29.47
CA GLU A 328 -2.15 6.40 29.58
C GLU A 328 -2.93 5.66 28.50
N ASN A 329 -2.36 5.37 27.32
CA ASN A 329 -3.00 4.47 26.33
C ASN A 329 -2.82 2.99 26.59
N LEU A 330 -1.68 2.60 27.14
CA LEU A 330 -1.35 1.19 27.32
C LEU A 330 -2.13 0.57 28.49
N GLY A 331 -2.58 1.39 29.46
CA GLY A 331 -3.35 0.94 30.63
C GLY A 331 -4.62 1.73 30.97
N GLY A 332 -4.93 2.82 30.26
CA GLY A 332 -6.05 3.71 30.59
C GLY A 332 -7.40 3.35 29.96
N PRO A 333 -8.48 4.06 30.34
CA PRO A 333 -9.85 3.75 29.94
C PRO A 333 -10.18 4.14 28.48
N LYS A 334 -9.37 5.00 27.85
CA LYS A 334 -9.55 5.43 26.46
C LYS A 334 -8.51 4.75 25.59
N LYS A 335 -8.90 3.65 24.94
CA LYS A 335 -8.03 2.88 24.04
C LYS A 335 -7.97 3.44 22.61
N HIS A 336 -8.52 4.63 22.36
CA HIS A 336 -8.67 5.23 21.03
C HIS A 336 -8.47 6.74 21.09
N GLY A 337 -7.88 7.32 20.05
CA GLY A 337 -7.78 8.78 19.89
C GLY A 337 -6.63 9.46 20.67
N PHE A 338 -6.66 10.79 20.64
CA PHE A 338 -5.77 11.74 21.34
C PHE A 338 -5.89 11.70 22.86
N TYR A 339 -4.81 12.00 23.61
CA TYR A 339 -4.93 12.53 24.99
C TYR A 339 -3.60 13.08 25.59
N GLY A 340 -3.78 13.95 26.61
CA GLY A 340 -2.76 14.74 27.31
C GLY A 340 -2.56 16.13 26.70
N GLU A 341 -2.28 17.16 27.51
CA GLU A 341 -1.95 18.52 27.01
C GLU A 341 -0.78 18.48 26.00
N GLY A 342 0.14 17.51 26.19
CA GLY A 342 1.26 17.22 25.30
C GLY A 342 0.94 16.36 24.06
N ALA A 343 -0.31 16.08 23.72
CA ALA A 343 -0.66 15.33 22.50
C ALA A 343 -0.58 16.20 21.25
N ASN A 344 -0.95 17.48 21.39
CA ASN A 344 -1.09 18.42 20.28
C ASN A 344 0.24 18.68 19.55
N ARG A 345 1.39 18.52 20.22
CA ARG A 345 2.72 18.69 19.59
C ARG A 345 3.03 17.66 18.50
N PHE A 346 2.43 16.46 18.59
CA PHE A 346 2.54 15.39 17.60
C PHE A 346 1.63 15.61 16.38
N LEU A 347 0.80 16.66 16.39
CA LEU A 347 -0.16 16.95 15.35
C LEU A 347 0.13 18.21 14.60
N SER A 348 -0.12 18.12 13.30
CA SER A 348 -0.08 19.25 12.40
C SER A 348 -1.44 19.45 11.78
N ARG A 349 -2.08 20.60 12.05
CA ARG A 349 -3.33 21.00 11.39
C ARG A 349 -3.12 21.42 9.94
N THR A 350 -1.89 21.76 9.57
CA THR A 350 -1.49 22.01 8.18
C THR A 350 -0.77 20.78 7.62
N PRO A 351 -0.97 20.43 6.34
CA PRO A 351 -0.20 19.36 5.72
C PRO A 351 1.28 19.71 5.72
N PHE A 352 2.13 18.69 5.85
CA PHE A 352 3.56 18.86 5.61
C PHE A 352 3.76 19.16 4.13
N PRO A 353 4.59 20.15 3.76
CA PRO A 353 4.74 20.56 2.36
C PRO A 353 5.23 19.42 1.46
N THR A 354 4.52 19.22 0.35
CA THR A 354 4.90 18.34 -0.77
C THR A 354 5.13 19.22 -2.00
N PRO A 355 6.26 19.09 -2.72
CA PRO A 355 6.53 19.87 -3.94
C PRO A 355 5.44 19.70 -5.00
N ALA A 356 5.23 20.70 -5.85
CA ALA A 356 4.23 20.64 -6.92
C ALA A 356 4.41 19.43 -7.85
N THR A 357 5.66 19.03 -8.12
CA THR A 357 6.02 17.87 -8.94
C THR A 357 5.74 16.51 -8.27
N ALA A 358 5.35 16.52 -7.00
CA ALA A 358 5.11 15.33 -6.19
C ALA A 358 3.70 15.32 -5.56
N GLN A 359 2.80 16.20 -6.01
CA GLN A 359 1.42 16.23 -5.53
C GLN A 359 0.67 14.98 -6.01
N VAL A 360 -0.23 14.49 -5.15
CA VAL A 360 -1.21 13.45 -5.49
C VAL A 360 -2.57 14.12 -5.59
N LYS A 361 -3.35 13.80 -6.63
CA LYS A 361 -4.73 14.26 -6.73
C LYS A 361 -5.57 13.63 -5.61
N VAL A 362 -5.87 14.43 -4.59
CA VAL A 362 -6.73 14.01 -3.47
C VAL A 362 -8.17 13.86 -3.95
N GLN A 363 -8.82 12.77 -3.52
CA GLN A 363 -10.24 12.55 -3.69
C GLN A 363 -10.90 12.27 -2.34
N THR A 364 -12.21 12.08 -2.29
CA THR A 364 -12.84 11.60 -1.05
C THR A 364 -12.40 10.16 -0.75
N ALA A 365 -12.29 9.78 0.53
CA ALA A 365 -11.93 8.41 0.89
C ALA A 365 -12.90 7.37 0.30
N THR A 366 -14.19 7.69 0.18
CA THR A 366 -15.18 6.81 -0.47
C THR A 366 -14.96 6.69 -1.98
N ALA A 367 -14.53 7.76 -2.66
CA ALA A 367 -14.13 7.68 -4.06
C ALA A 367 -12.86 6.85 -4.22
N ALA A 368 -11.87 7.05 -3.35
CA ALA A 368 -10.66 6.24 -3.28
C ALA A 368 -10.99 4.75 -3.10
N TYR A 369 -11.89 4.41 -2.17
CA TYR A 369 -12.35 3.04 -1.99
C TYR A 369 -12.85 2.38 -3.28
N ARG A 370 -13.71 3.08 -4.03
CA ARG A 370 -14.25 2.58 -5.31
C ARG A 370 -13.17 2.43 -6.38
N ASP A 371 -12.33 3.45 -6.53
CA ASP A 371 -11.29 3.47 -7.55
C ASP A 371 -10.21 2.42 -7.26
N VAL A 372 -9.73 2.28 -6.03
CA VAL A 372 -8.75 1.25 -5.64
C VAL A 372 -9.27 -0.15 -5.95
N LEU A 373 -10.52 -0.46 -5.57
CA LEU A 373 -11.10 -1.77 -5.88
C LEU A 373 -11.28 -2.01 -7.40
N SER A 374 -11.40 -0.95 -8.17
CA SER A 374 -11.59 -1.04 -9.62
C SER A 374 -10.27 -1.17 -10.37
N TYR A 375 -9.18 -0.54 -9.89
CA TYR A 375 -7.98 -0.33 -10.70
C TYR A 375 -6.68 -0.86 -10.11
N ALA A 376 -6.55 -1.02 -8.78
CA ALA A 376 -5.28 -1.42 -8.18
C ALA A 376 -4.85 -2.85 -8.55
N GLY A 377 -3.54 -3.09 -8.54
CA GLY A 377 -2.89 -4.37 -8.80
C GLY A 377 -2.40 -4.55 -10.24
N ALA A 378 -1.68 -5.65 -10.45
CA ALA A 378 -1.18 -6.04 -11.75
C ALA A 378 -2.32 -6.41 -12.70
N TRP A 379 -2.15 -6.03 -13.97
CA TRP A 379 -3.12 -6.32 -15.02
C TRP A 379 -2.54 -7.27 -16.07
N PRO A 380 -3.32 -8.25 -16.55
CA PRO A 380 -4.63 -8.65 -16.01
C PRO A 380 -4.53 -9.10 -14.55
N ARG A 381 -5.59 -8.94 -13.76
CA ARG A 381 -5.61 -9.46 -12.38
C ARG A 381 -5.65 -10.99 -12.40
N ASP A 382 -4.77 -11.64 -11.64
CA ASP A 382 -4.84 -13.09 -11.42
C ASP A 382 -5.99 -13.46 -10.45
N GLU A 383 -6.20 -14.75 -10.23
CA GLU A 383 -7.21 -15.25 -9.29
C GLU A 383 -6.98 -14.74 -7.86
N VAL A 384 -5.72 -14.52 -7.46
CA VAL A 384 -5.37 -14.01 -6.14
C VAL A 384 -5.86 -12.58 -5.98
N ASP A 385 -5.52 -11.69 -6.92
CA ASP A 385 -5.93 -10.29 -6.91
C ASP A 385 -7.46 -10.17 -7.02
N GLN A 386 -8.09 -10.93 -7.91
CA GLN A 386 -9.55 -10.96 -8.03
C GLN A 386 -10.22 -11.40 -6.72
N ARG A 387 -9.69 -12.42 -6.06
CA ARG A 387 -10.16 -12.86 -4.73
C ARG A 387 -10.00 -11.77 -3.69
N LEU A 388 -8.84 -11.10 -3.61
CA LEU A 388 -8.61 -10.04 -2.63
C LEU A 388 -9.62 -8.89 -2.80
N ILE A 389 -9.89 -8.49 -4.04
CA ILE A 389 -10.90 -7.47 -4.35
C ILE A 389 -12.30 -7.92 -3.93
N ARG A 390 -12.66 -9.18 -4.20
CA ARG A 390 -13.93 -9.77 -3.77
C ARG A 390 -14.05 -9.83 -2.26
N GLU A 391 -13.01 -10.27 -1.55
CA GLU A 391 -12.95 -10.34 -0.08
C GLU A 391 -13.19 -8.97 0.54
N VAL A 392 -12.61 -7.89 -0.01
CA VAL A 392 -12.87 -6.53 0.48
C VAL A 392 -14.33 -6.13 0.27
N ARG A 393 -14.94 -6.47 -0.89
CA ARG A 393 -16.35 -6.15 -1.20
C ARG A 393 -17.31 -6.90 -0.28
N GLU A 394 -17.10 -8.19 -0.13
CA GLU A 394 -17.94 -9.12 0.63
C GLU A 394 -17.63 -9.16 2.13
N ARG A 395 -16.62 -8.41 2.59
CA ARG A 395 -16.15 -8.37 3.97
C ARG A 395 -15.69 -9.74 4.50
N GLN A 396 -14.96 -10.47 3.66
CA GLN A 396 -14.36 -11.78 3.96
C GLN A 396 -12.83 -11.68 4.02
N GLY A 397 -12.16 -12.83 4.14
CA GLY A 397 -10.71 -12.95 4.11
C GLY A 397 -10.09 -13.25 5.48
N ALA A 398 -8.78 -13.49 5.46
CA ALA A 398 -8.02 -13.95 6.61
C ALA A 398 -6.62 -13.31 6.64
N ILE A 399 -6.14 -12.92 7.83
CA ILE A 399 -4.77 -12.41 7.97
C ILE A 399 -3.77 -13.55 7.79
N GLY A 400 -2.78 -13.32 6.91
CA GLY A 400 -1.71 -14.28 6.57
C GLY A 400 -2.21 -15.66 6.15
N ARG A 401 -3.46 -15.75 5.66
CA ARG A 401 -4.22 -16.96 5.29
C ARG A 401 -4.31 -18.10 6.32
N VAL A 402 -3.76 -17.94 7.51
CA VAL A 402 -4.01 -18.87 8.63
C VAL A 402 -5.35 -18.58 9.32
N GLY A 403 -6.00 -17.44 9.02
CA GLY A 403 -7.25 -17.02 9.66
C GLY A 403 -7.03 -16.67 11.14
N PRO A 404 -8.07 -16.68 11.99
CA PRO A 404 -7.94 -16.30 13.40
C PRO A 404 -6.93 -17.16 14.19
N ARG A 405 -6.48 -18.30 13.63
CA ARG A 405 -5.36 -19.10 14.13
C ARG A 405 -4.08 -18.27 14.34
N TRP A 406 -3.88 -17.18 13.60
CA TRP A 406 -2.73 -16.31 13.83
C TRP A 406 -2.68 -15.81 15.28
N ARG A 407 -3.84 -15.59 15.94
CA ARG A 407 -3.91 -15.13 17.34
C ARG A 407 -3.34 -16.18 18.28
N GLN A 408 -3.72 -17.44 18.08
CA GLN A 408 -3.17 -18.57 18.83
C GLN A 408 -1.64 -18.65 18.66
N ILE A 409 -1.15 -18.59 17.41
CA ILE A 409 0.30 -18.62 17.11
C ILE A 409 1.01 -17.45 17.83
N HIS A 410 0.40 -16.26 17.80
CA HIS A 410 0.95 -15.07 18.46
C HIS A 410 0.96 -15.21 19.99
N GLU A 411 -0.13 -15.66 20.59
CA GLU A 411 -0.27 -15.86 22.04
C GLU A 411 0.70 -16.93 22.57
N GLU A 412 0.83 -18.06 21.86
CA GLU A 412 1.80 -19.12 22.18
C GLU A 412 3.23 -18.59 22.13
N PHE A 413 3.56 -17.77 21.12
CA PHE A 413 4.86 -17.12 21.02
C PHE A 413 5.11 -16.15 22.20
N GLN A 414 4.15 -15.28 22.53
CA GLN A 414 4.28 -14.35 23.66
C GLN A 414 4.47 -15.08 24.99
N LYS A 415 3.73 -16.17 25.20
CA LYS A 415 3.85 -17.01 26.40
C LYS A 415 5.25 -17.59 26.52
N LYS A 416 5.79 -18.16 25.43
CA LYS A 416 7.16 -18.71 25.38
C LYS A 416 8.20 -17.63 25.68
N GLN A 417 8.08 -16.44 25.10
CA GLN A 417 8.98 -15.32 25.38
C GLN A 417 8.94 -14.86 26.85
N ALA A 418 7.76 -14.88 27.47
CA ALA A 418 7.61 -14.54 28.88
C ALA A 418 8.21 -15.60 29.82
N GLU A 419 8.18 -16.88 29.43
CA GLU A 419 8.82 -17.99 30.14
C GLU A 419 10.35 -17.93 30.03
N GLU A 420 10.89 -17.66 28.83
CA GLU A 420 12.33 -17.50 28.59
C GLU A 420 12.93 -16.34 29.41
N LYS A 421 12.21 -15.20 29.53
CA LYS A 421 12.63 -14.06 30.37
C LYS A 421 12.60 -14.34 31.88
N LYS A 422 11.95 -15.42 32.32
CA LYS A 422 11.86 -15.83 33.73
C LYS A 422 12.87 -16.91 34.11
N SER A 423 13.56 -17.52 33.14
CA SER A 423 14.68 -18.42 33.43
C SER A 423 15.92 -17.60 33.79
N PRO A 424 16.59 -17.91 34.92
CA PRO A 424 17.71 -17.14 35.48
C PRO A 424 18.96 -17.12 34.59
#